data_AF-A0A938SJB1-F1
#
_entry.id   AF-A0A938SJB1-F1
#
_cell.length_a   1.000
_cell.length_b   1.000
_cell.length_c   1.000
_cell.angle_alpha   90.00
_cell.angle_beta   90.00
_cell.angle_gamma   90.00
#
_symmetry.space_group_name_H-M   'P 1'
#
loop_
_entity.id
_entity.type
_entity.pdbx_description
1 polymer ?
#
loop_
_entity_poly.entity_id
_entity_poly.type
_entity_poly.pdbx_seq_one_letter_code
_entity_poly.pdbx_strand_id
1 'polypeptide(L)'
;QDAAKARDERAKKSLLDFVAGGKGIVGIHAATDAQYQQWADYGKLMGGYFSGHPWNEVVTVKIDDPGHPVNAAFQGKSFEVADEIYQFKDPYSREALRVLLSLDTAKTKMDKGDKIRRTDGDFAVSWVRSYGKGRVFYCSLGHRNEIFWNPTVLQHYLDGIQFAFGDLQADTTPSAALAR
;
A
#
# COMPACT_ATOMS: atom_id res chain seq x y z
N GLN A 1 -16.85 -29.78 -6.63
CA GLN A 1 -16.84 -28.45 -5.98
C GLN A 1 -16.01 -28.46 -4.69
N ASP A 2 -16.10 -29.51 -3.88
CA ASP A 2 -15.35 -29.62 -2.61
C ASP A 2 -13.83 -29.59 -2.75
N ALA A 3 -13.27 -30.26 -3.75
CA ALA A 3 -11.82 -30.23 -4.01
C ALA A 3 -11.29 -28.82 -4.33
N ALA A 4 -12.09 -28.00 -5.03
CA ALA A 4 -11.73 -26.62 -5.34
C ALA A 4 -11.75 -25.75 -4.07
N LYS A 5 -12.78 -25.92 -3.22
CA LYS A 5 -12.87 -25.25 -1.92
C LYS A 5 -11.71 -25.64 -1.01
N ALA A 6 -11.40 -26.92 -0.89
CA ALA A 6 -10.27 -27.40 -0.08
C ALA A 6 -8.91 -26.87 -0.58
N ARG A 7 -8.74 -26.73 -1.90
CA ARG A 7 -7.54 -26.11 -2.48
C ARG A 7 -7.46 -24.62 -2.15
N ASP A 8 -8.56 -23.89 -2.26
CA ASP A 8 -8.63 -22.47 -1.93
C ASP A 8 -8.27 -22.21 -0.46
N GLU A 9 -8.89 -22.94 0.48
CA GLU A 9 -8.59 -22.83 1.91
C GLU A 9 -7.12 -23.14 2.22
N ARG A 10 -6.56 -24.17 1.59
CA ARG A 10 -5.14 -24.51 1.75
C ARG A 10 -4.23 -23.39 1.20
N ALA A 11 -4.56 -22.82 0.05
CA ALA A 11 -3.78 -21.74 -0.56
C ALA A 11 -3.81 -20.47 0.30
N LYS A 12 -5.00 -20.08 0.79
CA LYS A 12 -5.18 -18.97 1.73
C LYS A 12 -4.34 -19.15 2.99
N LYS A 13 -4.45 -20.32 3.63
CA LYS A 13 -3.66 -20.63 4.82
C LYS A 13 -2.16 -20.60 4.55
N SER A 14 -1.72 -21.19 3.43
CA SER A 14 -0.30 -21.25 3.07
C SER A 14 0.28 -19.85 2.86
N LEU A 15 -0.47 -18.92 2.26
CA LEU A 15 -0.03 -17.54 2.10
C LEU A 15 0.15 -16.84 3.45
N LEU A 16 -0.84 -16.96 4.34
CA LEU A 16 -0.79 -16.34 5.67
C LEU A 16 0.38 -16.90 6.48
N ASP A 17 0.56 -18.22 6.49
CA ASP A 17 1.66 -18.88 7.20
C ASP A 17 3.03 -18.49 6.62
N PHE A 18 3.14 -18.38 5.29
CA PHE A 18 4.38 -17.97 4.61
C PHE A 18 4.82 -16.58 5.08
N VAL A 19 3.91 -15.61 5.05
CA VAL A 19 4.23 -14.24 5.49
C VAL A 19 4.43 -14.22 7.00
N ALA A 20 3.50 -14.75 7.81
CA ALA A 20 3.61 -14.76 9.26
C ALA A 20 4.90 -15.46 9.77
N GLY A 21 5.41 -16.44 9.02
CA GLY A 21 6.65 -17.15 9.28
C GLY A 21 7.94 -16.36 9.02
N GLY A 22 7.86 -15.14 8.47
CA GLY A 22 9.02 -14.26 8.27
C GLY A 22 9.35 -13.91 6.83
N LYS A 23 8.52 -14.35 5.87
CA LYS A 23 8.72 -14.07 4.45
C LYS A 23 8.00 -12.79 4.04
N GLY A 24 8.36 -12.29 2.85
CA GLY A 24 7.84 -11.06 2.29
C GLY A 24 6.63 -11.27 1.38
N ILE A 25 5.77 -10.27 1.30
CA ILE A 25 4.80 -10.11 0.22
C ILE A 25 4.80 -8.66 -0.26
N VAL A 26 4.63 -8.49 -1.56
CA VAL A 26 4.52 -7.18 -2.22
C VAL A 26 3.18 -7.11 -2.93
N GLY A 27 2.41 -6.05 -2.66
CA GLY A 27 1.20 -5.72 -3.40
C GLY A 27 1.39 -4.45 -4.23
N ILE A 28 0.96 -4.49 -5.48
CA ILE A 28 0.99 -3.33 -6.38
C ILE A 28 -0.43 -3.11 -6.90
N HIS A 29 -0.87 -1.85 -6.87
CA HIS A 29 -2.11 -1.38 -7.45
C HIS A 29 -3.34 -2.24 -7.05
N ALA A 30 -3.93 -2.98 -7.99
CA ALA A 30 -5.14 -3.79 -7.80
C ALA A 30 -4.99 -4.95 -6.78
N ALA A 31 -3.81 -5.16 -6.19
CA ALA A 31 -3.62 -6.13 -5.11
C ALA A 31 -4.58 -5.90 -3.91
N THR A 32 -5.09 -4.68 -3.70
CA THR A 32 -6.10 -4.39 -2.65
C THR A 32 -7.55 -4.40 -3.18
N ASP A 33 -7.75 -4.49 -4.50
CA ASP A 33 -9.04 -4.71 -5.18
C ASP A 33 -9.31 -6.22 -5.28
N ALA A 34 -9.29 -6.90 -4.13
CA ALA A 34 -9.44 -8.34 -4.08
C ALA A 34 -10.00 -8.80 -2.74
N GLN A 35 -10.68 -9.96 -2.76
CA GLN A 35 -10.98 -10.75 -1.55
C GLN A 35 -11.80 -10.04 -0.45
N TYR A 36 -12.51 -8.98 -0.81
CA TYR A 36 -13.24 -8.06 0.08
C TYR A 36 -13.99 -8.70 1.25
N GLN A 37 -15.10 -9.39 0.95
CA GLN A 37 -16.00 -9.98 1.95
C GLN A 37 -15.74 -11.47 2.14
N GLN A 38 -14.97 -12.08 1.23
CA GLN A 38 -14.75 -13.52 1.15
C GLN A 38 -13.59 -13.97 2.06
N TRP A 39 -12.68 -13.06 2.42
CA TRP A 39 -11.47 -13.41 3.18
C TRP A 39 -10.89 -12.22 3.95
N ALA A 40 -11.44 -11.97 5.14
CA ALA A 40 -11.05 -10.85 6.01
C ALA A 40 -9.54 -10.82 6.34
N ASP A 41 -8.89 -11.97 6.45
CA ASP A 41 -7.46 -12.04 6.74
C ASP A 41 -6.59 -11.52 5.60
N TYR A 42 -7.10 -11.48 4.36
CA TYR A 42 -6.42 -10.80 3.26
C TYR A 42 -6.34 -9.29 3.50
N GLY A 43 -7.43 -8.67 3.94
CA GLY A 43 -7.46 -7.25 4.30
C GLY A 43 -6.52 -6.95 5.47
N LYS A 44 -6.44 -7.85 6.45
CA LYS A 44 -5.46 -7.73 7.54
C LYS A 44 -4.03 -7.89 7.04
N LEU A 45 -3.77 -8.81 6.11
CA LEU A 45 -2.45 -9.01 5.51
C LEU A 45 -2.00 -7.78 4.72
N MET A 46 -2.83 -7.34 3.76
CA MET A 46 -2.52 -6.21 2.89
C MET A 46 -2.61 -4.86 3.60
N GLY A 47 -3.39 -4.77 4.69
CA GLY A 47 -3.55 -3.57 5.49
C GLY A 47 -4.78 -2.73 5.11
N GLY A 48 -5.61 -3.16 4.18
CA GLY A 48 -6.79 -2.41 3.74
C GLY A 48 -7.43 -3.05 2.52
N TYR A 49 -8.65 -2.60 2.20
CA TYR A 49 -9.29 -2.93 0.93
C TYR A 49 -9.53 -1.68 0.11
N PHE A 50 -9.48 -1.83 -1.21
CA PHE A 50 -9.89 -0.79 -2.15
C PHE A 50 -11.31 -0.30 -1.84
N SER A 51 -11.51 1.01 -1.95
CA SER A 51 -12.80 1.67 -1.75
C SER A 51 -13.04 2.79 -2.78
N GLY A 52 -12.58 2.60 -4.01
CA GLY A 52 -12.77 3.55 -5.11
C GLY A 52 -11.50 4.31 -5.47
N HIS A 53 -11.54 4.94 -6.64
CA HIS A 53 -10.44 5.73 -7.21
C HIS A 53 -10.94 7.11 -7.68
N PRO A 54 -11.11 8.10 -6.79
CA PRO A 54 -11.65 9.40 -7.17
C PRO A 54 -10.80 10.16 -8.19
N TRP A 55 -9.51 9.86 -8.27
CA TRP A 55 -8.56 10.52 -9.16
C TRP A 55 -8.06 9.54 -10.23
N ASN A 56 -8.19 9.94 -11.49
CA ASN A 56 -7.49 9.36 -12.65
C ASN A 56 -6.98 10.53 -13.50
N GLU A 57 -5.98 11.21 -12.95
CA GLU A 57 -5.46 12.50 -13.43
C GLU A 57 -4.07 12.74 -12.80
N VAL A 58 -3.45 13.88 -13.11
CA VAL A 58 -2.25 14.32 -12.40
C VAL A 58 -2.62 14.73 -10.97
N VAL A 59 -1.95 14.13 -10.00
CA VAL A 59 -2.05 14.47 -8.58
C VAL A 59 -0.68 14.80 -8.01
N THR A 60 -0.64 15.44 -6.84
CA THR A 60 0.58 15.56 -6.05
C THR A 60 0.62 14.48 -4.96
N VAL A 61 1.69 13.71 -4.91
CA VAL A 61 1.99 12.76 -3.83
C VAL A 61 3.04 13.37 -2.91
N LYS A 62 2.78 13.36 -1.59
CA LYS A 62 3.73 13.77 -0.56
C LYS A 62 4.44 12.56 0.04
N ILE A 63 5.61 12.82 0.61
CA ILE A 63 6.40 11.83 1.34
C ILE A 63 6.07 11.99 2.83
N ASP A 64 5.32 11.04 3.40
CA ASP A 64 4.94 11.07 4.82
C ASP A 64 6.12 10.74 5.74
N ASP A 65 7.07 9.95 5.26
CA ASP A 65 8.26 9.55 6.01
C ASP A 65 9.53 9.65 5.15
N PRO A 66 10.13 10.84 5.04
CA PRO A 66 11.27 11.09 4.16
C PRO A 66 12.56 10.38 4.59
N GLY A 67 12.66 9.97 5.85
CA GLY A 67 13.82 9.23 6.38
C GLY A 67 13.73 7.72 6.20
N HIS A 68 12.57 7.20 5.82
CA HIS A 68 12.39 5.77 5.63
C HIS A 68 13.24 5.24 4.47
N PRO A 69 14.00 4.14 4.62
CA PRO A 69 14.87 3.63 3.56
C PRO A 69 14.15 3.37 2.23
N VAL A 70 12.91 2.86 2.28
CA VAL A 70 12.08 2.59 1.09
C VAL A 70 11.70 3.88 0.33
N ASN A 71 11.78 5.06 0.95
CA ASN A 71 11.48 6.35 0.32
C ASN A 71 12.73 7.07 -0.22
N ALA A 72 13.92 6.47 -0.13
CA ALA A 72 15.19 7.13 -0.47
C ALA A 72 15.20 7.71 -1.90
N ALA A 73 14.58 7.01 -2.86
CA ALA A 73 14.47 7.45 -4.26
C ALA A 73 13.87 8.87 -4.42
N PHE A 74 12.94 9.27 -3.53
CA PHE A 74 12.25 10.55 -3.62
C PHE A 74 13.03 11.72 -3.02
N GLN A 75 14.13 11.45 -2.29
CA GLN A 75 14.98 12.48 -1.67
C GLN A 75 14.18 13.47 -0.78
N GLY A 76 13.11 12.98 -0.14
CA GLY A 76 12.22 13.77 0.71
C GLY A 76 11.35 14.80 -0.03
N LYS A 77 11.26 14.75 -1.37
CA LYS A 77 10.48 15.69 -2.17
C LYS A 77 9.16 15.08 -2.61
N SER A 78 8.07 15.83 -2.44
CA SER A 78 6.80 15.54 -3.11
C SER A 78 7.00 15.52 -4.63
N PHE A 79 6.15 14.78 -5.33
CA PHE A 79 6.19 14.66 -6.78
C PHE A 79 4.79 14.65 -7.38
N GLU A 80 4.69 15.05 -8.64
CA GLU A 80 3.46 14.90 -9.41
C GLU A 80 3.48 13.60 -10.18
N VAL A 81 2.31 12.96 -10.28
CA VAL A 81 2.14 11.72 -11.04
C VAL A 81 0.74 11.67 -11.63
N ALA A 82 0.62 11.23 -12.87
CA ALA A 82 -0.65 10.86 -13.47
C ALA A 82 -0.89 9.38 -13.20
N ASP A 83 -1.93 9.04 -12.43
CA ASP A 83 -2.34 7.65 -12.22
C ASP A 83 -3.78 7.56 -11.70
N GLU A 84 -4.27 6.33 -11.55
CA GLU A 84 -5.50 6.03 -10.80
C GLU A 84 -5.20 5.91 -9.29
N ILE A 85 -5.61 6.91 -8.50
CA ILE A 85 -5.30 6.97 -7.07
C ILE A 85 -6.45 6.42 -6.23
N TYR A 86 -6.13 5.45 -5.38
CA TYR A 86 -7.08 4.73 -4.56
C TYR A 86 -7.38 5.47 -3.25
N GLN A 87 -8.56 5.17 -2.71
CA GLN A 87 -8.83 5.34 -1.28
C GLN A 87 -9.16 3.97 -0.68
N PHE A 88 -8.89 3.80 0.60
CA PHE A 88 -9.06 2.51 1.28
C PHE A 88 -10.17 2.55 2.32
N LYS A 89 -10.78 1.39 2.55
CA LYS A 89 -11.68 1.13 3.68
C LYS A 89 -11.03 0.16 4.67
N ASP A 90 -11.74 -0.12 5.75
CA ASP A 90 -11.33 -1.06 6.79
C ASP A 90 -10.70 -2.35 6.22
N PRO A 91 -9.62 -2.87 6.83
CA PRO A 91 -9.03 -2.44 8.10
C PRO A 91 -7.94 -1.36 7.99
N TYR A 92 -7.92 -0.54 6.92
CA TYR A 92 -6.92 0.52 6.77
C TYR A 92 -6.90 1.49 7.96
N SER A 93 -5.72 1.66 8.55
CA SER A 93 -5.46 2.66 9.59
C SER A 93 -3.96 2.93 9.73
N ARG A 94 -3.59 4.21 9.96
CA ARG A 94 -2.22 4.60 10.33
C ARG A 94 -1.78 4.10 11.71
N GLU A 95 -2.71 3.58 12.52
CA GLU A 95 -2.42 2.87 13.77
C GLU A 95 -1.86 1.45 13.53
N ALA A 96 -2.11 0.89 12.34
CA ALA A 96 -1.63 -0.45 11.97
C ALA A 96 -0.56 -0.42 10.87
N LEU A 97 -0.45 0.68 10.12
CA LEU A 97 0.41 0.80 8.95
C LEU A 97 1.46 1.89 9.12
N ARG A 98 2.67 1.63 8.60
CA ARG A 98 3.67 2.67 8.32
C ARG A 98 3.39 3.24 6.93
N VAL A 99 2.60 4.31 6.86
CA VAL A 99 2.36 5.01 5.60
C VAL A 99 3.62 5.76 5.19
N LEU A 100 4.04 5.52 3.95
CA LEU A 100 5.27 6.05 3.37
C LEU A 100 4.99 7.24 2.44
N LEU A 101 3.94 7.11 1.63
CA LEU A 101 3.47 8.10 0.67
C LEU A 101 1.97 8.28 0.82
N SER A 102 1.47 9.50 0.61
CA SER A 102 0.03 9.76 0.53
C SER A 102 -0.27 10.88 -0.47
N LEU A 103 -1.52 10.98 -0.89
CA LEU A 103 -2.01 12.12 -1.65
C LEU A 103 -1.78 13.42 -0.84
N ASP A 104 -1.25 14.45 -1.49
CA ASP A 104 -1.22 15.81 -0.96
C ASP A 104 -2.55 16.48 -1.31
N THR A 105 -3.48 16.48 -0.36
CA THR A 105 -4.83 17.03 -0.53
C THR A 105 -4.84 18.56 -0.64
N ALA A 106 -3.77 19.24 -0.22
CA ALA A 106 -3.64 20.70 -0.36
C ALA A 106 -3.21 21.10 -1.77
N LYS A 107 -2.54 20.19 -2.50
CA LYS A 107 -2.04 20.42 -3.87
C LYS A 107 -2.80 19.64 -4.94
N THR A 108 -3.75 18.80 -4.55
CA THR A 108 -4.58 18.01 -5.46
C THR A 108 -6.01 18.53 -5.47
N LYS A 109 -6.67 18.49 -6.62
CA LYS A 109 -8.09 18.86 -6.74
C LYS A 109 -8.94 17.85 -5.98
N MET A 110 -9.59 18.31 -4.91
CA MET A 110 -10.44 17.48 -4.06
C MET A 110 -11.93 17.53 -4.42
N ASP A 111 -12.33 18.41 -5.36
CA ASP A 111 -13.70 18.43 -5.87
C ASP A 111 -13.96 17.21 -6.77
N LYS A 112 -14.45 16.14 -6.14
CA LYS A 112 -14.75 14.84 -6.76
C LYS A 112 -16.20 14.40 -6.54
N GLY A 113 -17.08 15.31 -6.11
CA GLY A 113 -18.43 14.98 -5.66
C GLY A 113 -18.42 13.86 -4.61
N ASP A 114 -19.38 12.94 -4.70
CA ASP A 114 -19.55 11.83 -3.73
C ASP A 114 -18.55 10.67 -3.92
N LYS A 115 -17.54 10.84 -4.79
CA LYS A 115 -16.54 9.78 -5.05
C LYS A 115 -15.55 9.64 -3.91
N ILE A 116 -15.24 10.70 -3.18
CA ILE A 116 -14.41 10.63 -1.97
C ILE A 116 -15.29 10.10 -0.83
N ARG A 117 -14.95 8.92 -0.33
CA ARG A 117 -15.70 8.20 0.71
C ARG A 117 -15.02 8.29 2.08
N ARG A 118 -13.70 8.45 2.13
CA ARG A 118 -12.97 8.71 3.38
C ARG A 118 -13.21 10.13 3.85
N THR A 119 -13.56 10.29 5.13
CA THR A 119 -13.85 11.58 5.75
C THR A 119 -12.71 12.15 6.57
N ASP A 120 -11.68 11.34 6.85
CA ASP A 120 -10.51 11.72 7.64
C ASP A 120 -9.40 12.41 6.82
N GLY A 121 -9.59 12.55 5.51
CA GLY A 121 -8.65 13.19 4.61
C GLY A 121 -7.36 12.40 4.36
N ASP A 122 -7.31 11.13 4.77
CA ASP A 122 -6.13 10.29 4.63
C ASP A 122 -6.21 9.36 3.42
N PHE A 123 -5.33 9.57 2.44
CA PHE A 123 -5.30 8.80 1.19
C PHE A 123 -3.88 8.29 0.96
N ALA A 124 -3.48 7.23 1.68
CA ALA A 124 -2.18 6.60 1.46
C ALA A 124 -2.01 6.15 0.01
N VAL A 125 -0.77 6.19 -0.47
CA VAL A 125 -0.34 5.69 -1.76
C VAL A 125 0.56 4.48 -1.56
N SER A 126 1.42 4.48 -0.56
CA SER A 126 2.22 3.30 -0.22
C SER A 126 2.45 3.18 1.29
N TRP A 127 2.67 1.95 1.73
CA TRP A 127 2.95 1.64 3.13
C TRP A 127 3.77 0.36 3.27
N VAL A 128 4.36 0.22 4.46
CA VAL A 128 4.87 -1.05 4.95
C VAL A 128 4.18 -1.46 6.25
N ARG A 129 4.19 -2.75 6.55
CA ARG A 129 3.79 -3.28 7.86
C ARG A 129 4.49 -4.60 8.16
N SER A 130 4.55 -4.92 9.44
CA SER A 130 4.78 -6.30 9.88
C SER A 130 3.47 -7.09 9.88
N TYR A 131 3.57 -8.37 9.54
CA TYR A 131 2.49 -9.35 9.70
C TYR A 131 3.08 -10.64 10.26
N GLY A 132 2.81 -10.94 11.53
CA GLY A 132 3.61 -11.92 12.26
C GLY A 132 5.09 -11.50 12.27
N LYS A 133 5.98 -12.36 11.78
CA LYS A 133 7.40 -12.05 11.56
C LYS A 133 7.70 -11.53 10.15
N GLY A 134 6.70 -11.51 9.27
CA GLY A 134 6.82 -11.15 7.87
C GLY A 134 6.77 -9.67 7.59
N ARG A 135 7.13 -9.33 6.35
CA ARG A 135 7.23 -7.96 5.85
C ARG A 135 6.28 -7.78 4.68
N VAL A 136 5.42 -6.78 4.76
CA VAL A 136 4.45 -6.45 3.72
C VAL A 136 4.80 -5.07 3.18
N PHE A 137 5.00 -4.96 1.88
CA PHE A 137 5.07 -3.69 1.17
C PHE A 137 3.86 -3.57 0.24
N TYR A 138 3.27 -2.39 0.19
CA TYR A 138 2.22 -2.08 -0.76
C TYR A 138 2.42 -0.71 -1.38
N CYS A 139 2.14 -0.59 -2.68
CA CYS A 139 2.03 0.68 -3.38
C CYS A 139 0.85 0.68 -4.35
N SER A 140 -0.01 1.68 -4.30
CA SER A 140 -1.20 1.80 -5.13
C SER A 140 -0.93 2.31 -6.54
N LEU A 141 0.23 2.93 -6.79
CA LEU A 141 0.61 3.32 -8.14
C LEU A 141 0.76 2.08 -8.99
N GLY A 142 0.37 2.16 -10.27
CA GLY A 142 0.55 1.07 -11.24
C GLY A 142 -0.63 0.81 -12.19
N HIS A 143 -1.59 1.73 -12.30
CA HIS A 143 -2.66 1.60 -13.31
C HIS A 143 -2.11 1.89 -14.71
N ARG A 144 -1.37 2.99 -14.82
CA ARG A 144 -0.84 3.50 -16.07
C ARG A 144 0.50 2.87 -16.44
N ASN A 145 0.70 2.63 -17.74
CA ASN A 145 1.97 2.09 -18.25
C ASN A 145 3.16 2.98 -17.90
N GLU A 146 2.96 4.31 -17.90
CA GLU A 146 3.98 5.29 -17.61
C GLU A 146 4.55 5.19 -16.18
N ILE A 147 3.80 4.60 -15.23
CA ILE A 147 4.31 4.30 -13.89
C ILE A 147 5.52 3.37 -13.97
N PHE A 148 5.47 2.38 -14.85
CA PHE A 148 6.53 1.40 -15.06
C PHE A 148 7.69 1.93 -15.90
N TRP A 149 7.68 3.21 -16.27
CA TRP A 149 8.80 3.91 -16.92
C TRP A 149 9.38 5.02 -16.04
N ASN A 150 8.71 5.35 -14.91
CA ASN A 150 9.19 6.36 -13.99
C ASN A 150 10.33 5.78 -13.13
N PRO A 151 11.59 6.21 -13.31
CA PRO A 151 12.73 5.60 -12.63
C PRO A 151 12.64 5.76 -11.10
N THR A 152 12.08 6.86 -10.61
CA THR A 152 11.91 7.08 -9.16
C THR A 152 10.89 6.11 -8.56
N VAL A 153 9.78 5.87 -9.26
CA VAL A 153 8.76 4.89 -8.80
C VAL A 153 9.27 3.46 -8.93
N LEU A 154 9.99 3.12 -10.01
CA LEU A 154 10.63 1.82 -10.16
C LEU A 154 11.66 1.55 -9.06
N GLN A 155 12.44 2.57 -8.68
CA GLN A 155 13.36 2.44 -7.54
C GLN A 155 12.60 2.25 -6.23
N HIS A 156 11.50 2.97 -6.00
CA HIS A 156 10.65 2.74 -4.82
C HIS A 156 10.07 1.32 -4.77
N TYR A 157 9.68 0.75 -5.92
CA TYR A 157 9.28 -0.66 -5.99
C TYR A 157 10.44 -1.59 -5.67
N LEU A 158 11.63 -1.36 -6.23
CA LEU A 158 12.80 -2.18 -5.94
C LEU A 158 13.13 -2.15 -4.44
N ASP A 159 13.16 -0.97 -3.83
CA ASP A 159 13.44 -0.81 -2.40
C ASP A 159 12.36 -1.52 -1.55
N GLY A 160 11.08 -1.41 -1.94
CA GLY A 160 9.97 -2.11 -1.30
C GLY A 160 10.03 -3.64 -1.45
N ILE A 161 10.48 -4.13 -2.62
CA ILE A 161 10.73 -5.56 -2.88
C ILE A 161 11.89 -6.04 -2.01
N GLN A 162 13.01 -5.31 -1.97
CA GLN A 162 14.17 -5.63 -1.14
C GLN A 162 13.81 -5.64 0.35
N PHE A 163 12.97 -4.70 0.79
CA PHE A 163 12.43 -4.71 2.14
C PHE A 163 11.60 -5.97 2.41
N ALA A 164 10.65 -6.31 1.55
CA ALA A 164 9.86 -7.53 1.71
C ALA A 164 10.74 -8.78 1.73
N PHE A 165 11.75 -8.86 0.86
CA PHE A 165 12.72 -9.95 0.81
C PHE A 165 13.56 -10.04 2.09
N GLY A 166 13.91 -8.90 2.68
CA GLY A 166 14.75 -8.78 3.88
C GLY A 166 16.16 -8.25 3.59
N ASP A 167 16.44 -7.87 2.34
CA ASP A 167 17.73 -7.30 1.91
C ASP A 167 17.87 -5.84 2.35
N LEU A 168 16.74 -5.12 2.45
CA LEU A 168 16.69 -3.75 2.97
C LEU A 168 15.99 -3.74 4.33
N GLN A 169 16.75 -3.45 5.39
CA GLN A 169 16.19 -3.32 6.74
C GLN A 169 15.46 -1.98 6.87
N ALA A 170 14.19 -2.02 7.29
CA ALA A 170 13.39 -0.83 7.55
C ALA A 170 12.39 -1.07 8.68
N ASP A 171 12.06 0.00 9.41
CA ASP A 171 11.14 -0.02 10.54
C ASP A 171 9.68 -0.07 10.06
N THR A 172 8.88 -0.95 10.66
CA THR A 172 7.45 -1.07 10.36
C THR A 172 6.55 -0.48 11.46
N THR A 173 7.12 0.23 12.44
CA THR A 173 6.34 0.86 13.52
C THR A 173 5.24 1.73 12.92
N PRO A 174 3.95 1.49 13.22
CA PRO A 174 2.85 2.22 12.59
C PRO A 174 3.01 3.74 12.68
N SER A 175 2.56 4.47 11.66
CA SER A 175 2.76 5.92 11.58
C SER A 175 2.17 6.67 12.77
N ALA A 176 1.06 6.19 13.34
CA ALA A 176 0.46 6.82 14.52
C ALA A 176 1.30 6.64 15.81
N ALA A 177 2.21 5.67 15.84
CA ALA A 177 3.09 5.38 16.98
C ALA A 177 4.47 6.05 16.87
N LEU A 178 4.73 6.79 15.79
CA LEU A 178 5.95 7.58 15.66
C LEU A 178 5.91 8.80 16.59
N ALA A 179 7.04 9.05 17.27
CA ALA A 179 7.23 10.32 17.97
C ALA A 179 7.11 11.46 16.94
N ARG A 180 6.22 12.42 17.23
CA ARG A 180 6.06 13.65 16.42
C ARG A 180 7.11 14.68 16.81
#